data_AF-A0A1F0NHC1-F1
#
_entry.id   AF-A0A1F0NHC1-F1
#
_cell.length_a   1.000
_cell.length_b   1.000
_cell.length_c   1.000
_cell.angle_alpha   90.00
_cell.angle_beta   90.00
_cell.angle_gamma   90.00
#
_symmetry.space_group_name_H-M   'P 1'
#
loop_
_entity.id
_entity.type
_entity.pdbx_description
1 polymer ?
#
loop_
_entity_poly.entity_id
_entity_poly.type
_entity_poly.pdbx_seq_one_letter_code
_entity_poly.pdbx_strand_id
1 'polypeptide(L)'
;MTDKQALFLQELQIIQEQAVNMNIHQSDLTKEELLFNVSYDTLVLMMELLDGYRNMNLELSDKESKEVLNKNIQLHDGVVDFLKSF
;
A
#
# COMPACT_ATOMS: atom_id res chain seq x y z
N MET A 1 -1.73 4.43 -22.79
CA MET A 1 -2.12 4.42 -21.37
C MET A 1 -3.54 4.90 -21.31
N THR A 2 -4.42 4.19 -20.60
CA THR A 2 -5.80 4.66 -20.36
C THR A 2 -5.83 5.63 -19.18
N ASP A 3 -6.89 6.43 -19.06
CA ASP A 3 -7.05 7.35 -17.93
C ASP A 3 -7.04 6.61 -16.58
N LYS A 4 -7.59 5.39 -16.54
CA LYS A 4 -7.56 4.54 -15.34
C LYS A 4 -6.15 4.03 -15.00
N GLN A 5 -5.34 3.72 -16.01
CA GLN A 5 -3.93 3.36 -15.79
C GLN A 5 -3.12 4.56 -15.30
N ALA A 6 -3.35 5.76 -15.86
CA ALA A 6 -2.70 6.98 -15.42
C ALA A 6 -3.07 7.33 -13.97
N LEU A 7 -4.35 7.25 -13.63
CA LEU A 7 -4.84 7.46 -12.27
C LEU A 7 -4.22 6.49 -11.27
N PHE A 8 -4.12 5.20 -11.64
CA PHE A 8 -3.45 4.21 -10.80
C PHE A 8 -2.00 4.60 -10.51
N LEU A 9 -1.23 4.94 -11.55
CA LEU A 9 0.17 5.37 -11.39
C LEU A 9 0.30 6.66 -10.56
N GLN A 10 -0.65 7.58 -10.70
CA GLN A 10 -0.70 8.79 -9.88
C GLN A 10 -0.94 8.47 -8.40
N GLU A 11 -1.85 7.54 -8.09
CA GLU A 11 -2.06 7.07 -6.72
C GLU A 11 -0.79 6.41 -6.15
N LEU A 12 -0.04 5.64 -6.96
CA LEU A 12 1.26 5.09 -6.54
C LEU A 12 2.27 6.18 -6.17
N GLN A 13 2.34 7.25 -6.97
CA GLN A 13 3.20 8.40 -6.66
C GLN A 13 2.79 9.07 -5.35
N ILE A 14 1.48 9.31 -5.16
CA ILE A 14 0.93 9.91 -3.94
C ILE A 14 1.27 9.05 -2.72
N ILE A 15 1.12 7.72 -2.83
CA ILE A 15 1.45 6.77 -1.76
C ILE A 15 2.94 6.87 -1.39
N GLN A 16 3.83 6.88 -2.37
CA GLN A 16 5.27 7.00 -2.11
C GLN A 16 5.60 8.31 -1.40
N GLU A 17 5.07 9.43 -1.88
CA GLU A 17 5.28 10.75 -1.26
C GLU A 17 4.72 10.79 0.17
N GLN A 18 3.53 10.23 0.38
CA GLN A 18 2.90 10.14 1.69
C GLN A 18 3.74 9.30 2.68
N ALA A 19 4.20 8.11 2.28
CA ALA A 19 5.02 7.25 3.12
C ALA A 19 6.36 7.91 3.51
N VAL A 20 7.00 8.64 2.59
CA VAL A 20 8.22 9.40 2.90
C VAL A 20 7.91 10.53 3.89
N ASN A 21 6.85 11.31 3.65
CA ASN A 21 6.50 12.45 4.50
C ASN A 21 6.11 12.03 5.92
N MET A 22 5.49 10.86 6.09
CA MET A 22 5.18 10.30 7.40
C MET A 22 6.43 9.99 8.25
N ASN A 23 7.57 9.74 7.59
CA ASN A 23 8.78 9.24 8.24
C ASN A 23 9.97 10.23 8.23
N ILE A 24 10.00 11.20 7.31
CA ILE A 24 11.17 12.08 7.07
C ILE A 24 11.63 12.89 8.31
N HIS A 25 10.76 13.07 9.31
CA HIS A 25 11.06 13.83 10.53
C HIS A 25 11.49 12.95 11.72
N GLN A 26 11.63 11.64 11.55
CA GLN A 26 12.02 10.70 12.61
C GLN A 26 13.54 10.73 12.83
N SER A 27 14.02 11.72 13.60
CA SER A 27 15.46 11.97 13.83
C SER A 27 16.17 10.93 14.66
N ASP A 28 15.43 10.14 15.44
CA ASP A 28 15.99 9.21 16.43
C ASP A 28 16.25 7.81 15.86
N LEU A 29 15.88 7.59 14.59
CA LEU A 29 16.03 6.30 13.92
C LEU A 29 17.33 6.23 13.11
N THR A 30 17.86 5.02 13.04
CA THR A 30 18.88 4.67 12.04
C THR A 30 18.30 4.77 10.63
N LYS A 31 19.17 4.87 9.63
CA LYS A 31 18.75 4.85 8.22
C LYS A 31 18.02 3.57 7.86
N GLU A 32 18.40 2.44 8.46
CA GLU A 32 17.78 1.14 8.21
C GLU A 32 16.35 1.11 8.76
N GLU A 33 16.13 1.54 10.00
CA GLU A 33 14.80 1.67 10.60
C GLU A 33 13.90 2.63 9.81
N LEU A 34 14.46 3.77 9.37
CA LEU A 34 13.72 4.71 8.54
C LEU A 34 13.28 4.09 7.20
N LEU A 35 14.17 3.36 6.53
CA LEU A 35 13.84 2.64 5.29
C LEU A 35 12.78 1.56 5.53
N PHE A 36 12.83 0.88 6.67
CA PHE A 36 11.85 -0.12 7.06
C PHE A 36 10.48 0.51 7.34
N ASN A 37 10.42 1.66 8.00
CA ASN A 37 9.15 2.36 8.24
C ASN A 37 8.54 2.89 6.94
N VAL A 38 9.36 3.49 6.06
CA VAL A 38 8.88 3.97 4.75
C VAL A 38 8.36 2.81 3.90
N SER A 39 9.05 1.66 3.89
CA SER A 39 8.58 0.48 3.15
C SER A 39 7.30 -0.10 3.74
N TYR A 40 7.22 -0.19 5.08
CA TYR A 40 6.02 -0.62 5.80
C TYR A 40 4.81 0.25 5.44
N ASP A 41 4.93 1.58 5.58
CA ASP A 41 3.83 2.50 5.27
C ASP A 41 3.45 2.42 3.80
N THR A 42 4.43 2.30 2.89
CA THR A 42 4.14 2.12 1.46
C THR A 42 3.28 0.87 1.22
N LEU A 43 3.58 -0.25 1.88
CA LEU A 43 2.80 -1.49 1.75
C LEU A 43 1.38 -1.32 2.29
N VAL A 44 1.23 -0.69 3.47
CA VAL A 44 -0.09 -0.44 4.08
C VAL A 44 -0.96 0.45 3.18
N LEU A 45 -0.43 1.59 2.73
CA LEU A 45 -1.15 2.53 1.88
C LEU A 45 -1.48 1.94 0.49
N MET A 46 -0.64 1.03 -0.02
CA MET A 46 -0.94 0.23 -1.21
C MET A 46 -2.11 -0.73 -1.00
N MET A 47 -2.20 -1.35 0.17
CA MET A 47 -3.35 -2.21 0.48
C MET A 47 -4.64 -1.39 0.64
N GLU A 48 -4.57 -0.17 1.22
CA GLU A 48 -5.70 0.75 1.26
C GLU A 48 -6.22 1.11 -0.15
N LEU A 49 -5.31 1.30 -1.13
CA LEU A 49 -5.68 1.52 -2.53
C LEU A 49 -6.47 0.33 -3.09
N LEU A 50 -6.01 -0.89 -2.81
CA LEU A 50 -6.65 -2.12 -3.28
C LEU A 50 -7.98 -2.38 -2.56
N ASP A 51 -8.10 -2.01 -1.30
CA ASP A 51 -9.33 -2.12 -0.52
C ASP A 51 -10.39 -1.04 -0.89
N GLY A 52 -10.01 -0.06 -1.72
CA GLY A 52 -10.90 0.99 -2.20
C GLY A 52 -11.05 2.19 -1.26
N TYR A 53 -10.11 2.39 -0.33
CA TYR A 53 -10.07 3.57 0.56
C TYR A 53 -9.50 4.83 -0.10
N ARG A 54 -9.10 4.73 -1.38
CA ARG A 54 -8.52 5.83 -2.17
C ARG A 54 -9.38 6.11 -3.41
N ASN A 55 -8.88 6.91 -4.35
CA ASN A 55 -9.65 7.38 -5.52
C ASN A 55 -9.94 6.27 -6.56
N MET A 56 -9.79 5.00 -6.21
CA MET A 56 -10.01 3.86 -7.08
C MET A 56 -10.72 2.74 -6.33
N ASN A 57 -11.61 2.03 -7.02
CA ASN A 57 -12.18 0.77 -6.57
C ASN A 57 -11.63 -0.33 -7.48
N LEU A 58 -10.72 -1.14 -6.95
CA LEU A 58 -9.94 -2.12 -7.70
C LEU A 58 -10.33 -3.54 -7.29
N GLU A 59 -10.21 -4.47 -8.24
CA GLU A 59 -10.30 -5.89 -7.96
C GLU A 59 -8.91 -6.51 -8.15
N LEU A 60 -8.34 -7.07 -7.10
CA LEU A 60 -7.11 -7.86 -7.20
C LEU A 60 -7.50 -9.32 -7.36
N SER A 61 -7.30 -9.87 -8.56
CA SER A 61 -7.62 -11.27 -8.84
C SER A 61 -6.40 -12.06 -9.29
N ASP A 62 -6.32 -13.30 -8.78
CA ASP A 62 -5.43 -14.29 -9.34
C ASP A 62 -5.95 -14.76 -10.70
N LYS A 63 -5.07 -14.77 -11.70
CA LYS A 63 -5.50 -15.03 -13.08
C LYS A 63 -5.80 -16.50 -13.34
N GLU A 64 -5.19 -17.41 -12.60
CA GLU A 64 -5.31 -18.85 -12.80
C GLU A 64 -6.58 -19.39 -12.12
N SER A 65 -6.68 -19.18 -10.81
CA SER A 65 -7.81 -19.61 -9.97
C SER A 65 -9.06 -18.75 -10.13
N LYS A 66 -8.92 -17.51 -10.64
CA LYS A 66 -9.96 -16.47 -10.63
C LYS A 66 -10.39 -16.02 -9.23
N GLU A 67 -9.60 -16.34 -8.21
CA GLU A 67 -9.85 -15.89 -6.85
C GLU A 67 -9.63 -14.37 -6.75
N VAL A 68 -10.57 -13.66 -6.11
CA VAL A 68 -10.44 -12.23 -5.81
C VAL A 68 -9.85 -12.10 -4.40
N LEU A 69 -8.61 -11.64 -4.33
CA LEU A 69 -7.79 -11.62 -3.10
C LEU A 69 -8.22 -10.53 -2.12
N ASN A 70 -8.78 -9.42 -2.61
CA ASN A 70 -9.30 -8.33 -1.79
C ASN A 70 -10.82 -8.43 -1.52
N LYS A 71 -11.41 -9.62 -1.66
CA LYS A 71 -12.83 -9.83 -1.42
C LYS A 71 -13.11 -10.14 0.05
N ASN A 72 -14.01 -9.37 0.67
CA ASN A 72 -14.44 -9.56 2.07
C ASN A 72 -13.29 -9.52 3.09
N ILE A 73 -12.17 -8.88 2.75
CA ILE A 73 -11.02 -8.68 3.62
C ILE A 73 -10.59 -7.22 3.52
N GLN A 74 -10.03 -6.70 4.61
CA GLN A 74 -9.28 -5.45 4.63
C GLN A 74 -7.80 -5.82 4.52
N LEU A 75 -7.26 -5.77 3.31
CA LEU A 75 -5.85 -6.08 3.08
C LEU A 75 -4.92 -5.18 3.89
N HIS A 76 -5.30 -3.92 4.16
CA HIS A 76 -4.48 -3.02 4.98
C HIS A 76 -4.35 -3.51 6.42
N ASP A 77 -5.41 -4.03 7.03
CA ASP A 77 -5.31 -4.68 8.34
C ASP A 77 -4.54 -6.01 8.25
N GLY A 78 -4.80 -6.79 7.19
CA GLY A 78 -4.15 -8.08 6.96
C GLY A 78 -2.62 -7.97 6.81
N VAL A 79 -2.11 -6.97 6.09
CA VAL A 79 -0.67 -6.77 5.93
C VAL A 79 -0.02 -6.30 7.23
N VAL A 80 -0.72 -5.48 8.03
CA VAL A 80 -0.24 -5.05 9.35
C VAL A 80 -0.10 -6.26 10.29
N ASP A 81 -1.13 -7.12 10.35
CA ASP A 81 -1.11 -8.32 11.21
C ASP A 81 -0.06 -9.34 10.75
N PHE A 82 0.09 -9.50 9.44
CA PHE A 82 1.10 -10.39 8.86
C PHE A 82 2.53 -9.92 9.18
N LEU A 83 2.83 -8.64 8.95
CA LEU A 83 4.17 -8.10 9.17
C LEU A 83 4.56 -8.03 10.66
N LYS A 84 3.60 -7.80 11.57
CA LYS A 84 3.84 -7.88 13.03
C LYS A 84 4.21 -9.27 13.53
N SER A 85 3.94 -10.30 12.73
CA SER A 85 4.23 -11.69 13.09
C SER A 85 5.68 -12.11 12.76
N PHE A 86 6.51 -11.21 12.25
CA PHE A 86 7.93 -11.38 11.94
C PHE A 86 8.78 -10.33 12.68
#